data_AF-X1HGC2-F1
#
_entry.id   AF-X1HGC2-F1
#
_cell.length_a   1.000
_cell.length_b   1.000
_cell.length_c   1.000
_cell.angle_alpha   90.00
_cell.angle_beta   90.00
_cell.angle_gamma   90.00
#
_symmetry.space_group_name_H-M   'P 1'
#
loop_
_entity.id
_entity.type
_entity.pdbx_description
1 polymer ?
#
loop_
_entity_poly.entity_id
_entity_poly.type
_entity_poly.pdbx_seq_one_letter_code
_entity_poly.pdbx_strand_id
1 'polypeptide(L)'
;PQRFKDKYPQDYYAGEVAYIDSSVGHLIQFMKKSDTDKKTLIILTSDHGESLGAHFEKTHGIFAYNETLHIPLIFYQKQLFSRPKIIHHLARHIDIVPTVLDVLSINTPKHVQGVSLVPLIKNPQKWKEQDSYFESMTPTLTRNWAPLDGIISENYKYINLPLEELYSLELDFQEEKNLASRERLIVKKLNDKLERVKKSSSNPELEKKKRVTEDPETMRKLRSLGYVSGSAQKPLKKTFTEEDDPKRLIGLNNLSDEATGDFLKGHSQLAVEKLKRVIDLRPDFTLAYSNLAF
;
A
#
# COMPACT_ATOMS: atom_id res chain seq x y z
N PRO A 1 -3.82 -6.93 24.08
CA PRO A 1 -4.48 -7.25 25.37
C PRO A 1 -4.43 -8.75 25.67
N GLN A 2 -4.35 -9.15 26.95
CA GLN A 2 -4.07 -10.54 27.36
C GLN A 2 -5.03 -11.57 26.72
N ARG A 3 -6.34 -11.29 26.73
CA ARG A 3 -7.36 -12.19 26.14
C ARG A 3 -7.11 -12.58 24.67
N PHE A 4 -6.55 -11.68 23.87
CA PHE A 4 -6.26 -11.95 22.45
C PHE A 4 -4.91 -12.65 22.29
N LYS A 5 -3.93 -12.28 23.11
CA LYS A 5 -2.63 -12.97 23.15
C LYS A 5 -2.80 -14.45 23.51
N ASP A 6 -3.67 -14.75 24.48
CA ASP A 6 -3.95 -16.13 24.91
C ASP A 6 -4.70 -16.93 23.83
N LYS A 7 -5.62 -16.28 23.11
CA LYS A 7 -6.42 -16.92 22.06
C LYS A 7 -5.64 -17.13 20.76
N TYR A 8 -4.68 -16.26 20.47
CA TYR A 8 -3.85 -16.28 19.26
C TYR A 8 -2.35 -16.27 19.61
N PRO A 9 -1.83 -17.29 20.32
CA PRO A 9 -0.49 -17.26 20.90
C PRO A 9 0.65 -17.31 19.87
N GLN A 10 0.36 -17.68 18.62
CA GLN A 10 1.33 -17.78 17.52
C GLN A 10 0.87 -17.06 16.25
N ASP A 11 -0.25 -16.33 16.32
CA ASP A 11 -0.83 -15.60 15.20
C ASP A 11 -1.19 -14.19 15.67
N TYR A 12 -0.15 -13.38 15.88
CA TYR A 12 -0.31 -12.03 16.40
C TYR A 12 -1.18 -11.17 15.48
N TYR A 13 -1.08 -11.36 14.17
CA TYR A 13 -1.89 -10.64 13.19
C TYR A 13 -3.38 -10.94 13.37
N ALA A 14 -3.79 -12.22 13.43
CA ALA A 14 -5.19 -12.57 13.72
C ALA A 14 -5.65 -12.06 15.09
N GLY A 15 -4.74 -12.06 16.08
CA GLY A 15 -5.01 -11.48 17.40
C GLY A 15 -5.30 -9.98 17.37
N GLU A 16 -4.56 -9.22 16.56
CA GLU A 16 -4.76 -7.79 16.34
C GLU A 16 -6.07 -7.52 15.59
N VAL A 17 -6.36 -8.28 14.53
CA VAL A 17 -7.64 -8.21 13.80
C VAL A 17 -8.82 -8.47 14.75
N ALA A 18 -8.75 -9.52 15.57
CA ALA A 18 -9.80 -9.84 16.55
C ALA A 18 -9.96 -8.75 17.62
N TYR A 19 -8.86 -8.08 17.99
CA TYR A 19 -8.91 -6.96 18.91
C TYR A 19 -9.63 -5.74 18.32
N ILE A 20 -9.30 -5.38 17.09
CA ILE A 20 -9.95 -4.28 16.37
C ILE A 20 -11.42 -4.61 16.11
N ASP A 21 -11.75 -5.83 15.68
CA ASP A 21 -13.14 -6.29 15.49
C ASP A 21 -13.97 -6.13 16.77
N SER A 22 -13.43 -6.55 17.93
CA SER A 22 -14.11 -6.32 19.21
C SER A 22 -14.32 -4.84 19.54
N SER A 23 -13.38 -3.97 19.15
CA SER A 23 -13.48 -2.53 19.38
C SER A 23 -14.53 -1.89 18.49
N VAL A 24 -14.59 -2.28 17.21
CA VAL A 24 -15.66 -1.92 16.27
C VAL A 24 -17.02 -2.42 16.78
N GLY A 25 -17.07 -3.63 17.32
CA GLY A 25 -18.26 -4.19 17.95
C GLY A 25 -18.83 -3.32 19.07
N HIS A 26 -17.97 -2.76 19.93
CA HIS A 26 -18.40 -1.82 20.98
C HIS A 26 -19.00 -0.54 20.40
N LEU A 27 -18.38 0.04 19.35
CA LEU A 27 -18.90 1.23 18.68
C LEU A 27 -20.27 0.95 18.05
N ILE A 28 -20.43 -0.18 17.36
CA ILE A 28 -21.72 -0.58 16.77
C ILE A 28 -22.79 -0.80 17.85
N GLN A 29 -22.45 -1.45 18.96
CA GLN A 29 -23.38 -1.64 20.08
C GLN A 29 -23.81 -0.31 20.70
N PHE A 30 -22.90 0.65 20.83
CA PHE A 30 -23.22 1.99 21.29
C PHE A 30 -24.23 2.68 20.35
N MET A 31 -23.97 2.68 19.04
CA MET A 31 -24.87 3.29 18.04
C MET A 31 -26.27 2.67 18.05
N LYS A 32 -26.37 1.34 18.26
CA LYS A 32 -27.67 0.65 18.40
C LYS A 32 -28.40 1.09 19.67
N LYS A 33 -27.70 1.21 20.80
CA LYS A 33 -28.29 1.66 22.08
C LYS A 33 -28.78 3.11 22.03
N SER A 34 -28.15 3.95 21.21
CA SER A 34 -28.54 5.35 21.02
C SER A 34 -29.51 5.59 19.84
N ASP A 35 -30.03 4.53 19.19
CA ASP A 35 -30.91 4.61 18.01
C ASP A 35 -30.36 5.45 16.84
N THR A 36 -29.03 5.63 16.77
CA THR A 36 -28.37 6.41 15.72
C THR A 36 -27.99 5.56 14.51
N ASP A 37 -27.85 4.25 14.69
CA ASP A 37 -27.51 3.29 13.63
C ASP A 37 -28.41 3.37 12.40
N LYS A 38 -29.70 3.70 12.60
CA LYS A 38 -30.69 3.88 11.53
C LYS A 38 -30.40 5.05 10.59
N LYS A 39 -29.60 6.03 11.01
CA LYS A 39 -29.26 7.25 10.24
C LYS A 39 -27.77 7.34 9.89
N THR A 40 -26.98 6.34 10.25
CA THR A 40 -25.52 6.35 10.07
C THR A 40 -25.12 5.42 8.94
N LEU A 41 -24.45 5.95 7.91
CA LEU A 41 -23.73 5.11 6.96
C LEU A 41 -22.40 4.69 7.61
N ILE A 42 -22.17 3.38 7.71
CA ILE A 42 -20.91 2.83 8.20
C ILE A 42 -20.11 2.37 6.98
N ILE A 43 -18.86 2.81 6.88
CA ILE A 43 -17.90 2.37 5.87
C ILE A 43 -16.69 1.82 6.62
N LEU A 44 -16.39 0.54 6.44
CA LEU A 44 -15.19 -0.09 6.96
C LEU A 44 -14.21 -0.29 5.80
N THR A 45 -12.97 0.15 6.00
CA THR A 45 -11.88 -0.04 5.04
C THR A 45 -10.56 -0.20 5.78
N SER A 46 -9.55 -0.73 5.10
CA SER A 46 -8.13 -0.54 5.48
C SER A 46 -7.53 0.59 4.63
N ASP A 47 -6.36 1.11 4.98
CA ASP A 47 -5.56 2.00 4.13
C ASP A 47 -4.64 1.22 3.18
N HIS A 48 -4.15 0.08 3.65
CA HIS A 48 -3.48 -0.97 2.89
C HIS A 48 -3.63 -2.33 3.58
N GLY A 49 -3.18 -3.39 2.95
CA GLY A 49 -3.07 -4.73 3.53
C GLY A 49 -1.67 -5.04 4.07
N GLU A 50 -1.37 -6.31 4.28
CA GLU A 50 -0.12 -6.78 4.89
C GLU A 50 0.37 -8.02 4.12
N SER A 51 1.64 -8.03 3.69
CA SER A 51 2.14 -9.13 2.84
C SER A 51 2.32 -10.45 3.59
N LEU A 52 2.63 -10.37 4.89
CA LEU A 52 2.80 -11.54 5.77
C LEU A 52 3.81 -12.58 5.22
N GLY A 53 4.82 -12.13 4.47
CA GLY A 53 5.85 -12.97 3.86
C GLY A 53 5.58 -13.34 2.39
N ALA A 54 4.41 -13.00 1.83
CA ALA A 54 4.14 -13.18 0.41
C ALA A 54 5.17 -12.40 -0.43
N HIS A 55 5.60 -12.99 -1.54
CA HIS A 55 6.66 -12.42 -2.40
C HIS A 55 7.94 -12.04 -1.63
N PHE A 56 8.22 -12.76 -0.54
CA PHE A 56 9.32 -12.51 0.41
C PHE A 56 9.22 -11.19 1.19
N GLU A 57 8.15 -10.41 1.05
CA GLU A 57 7.97 -9.19 1.84
C GLU A 57 7.32 -9.54 3.18
N LYS A 58 8.04 -9.31 4.29
CA LYS A 58 7.56 -9.66 5.63
C LYS A 58 6.43 -8.74 6.11
N THR A 59 6.42 -7.49 5.63
CA THR A 59 5.48 -6.44 6.00
C THR A 59 4.80 -5.87 4.74
N HIS A 60 4.66 -4.56 4.64
CA HIS A 60 4.10 -3.87 3.49
C HIS A 60 4.98 -2.66 3.13
N GLY A 61 4.68 -2.08 1.97
CA GLY A 61 5.23 -0.81 1.53
C GLY A 61 6.40 -0.92 0.57
N ILE A 62 7.00 -2.09 0.33
CA ILE A 62 7.97 -2.29 -0.75
C ILE A 62 7.22 -2.62 -2.04
N PHE A 63 6.39 -3.67 -2.02
CA PHE A 63 5.63 -4.08 -3.20
C PHE A 63 4.17 -3.61 -3.14
N ALA A 64 3.49 -3.78 -4.27
CA ALA A 64 2.09 -3.43 -4.44
C ALA A 64 1.28 -4.64 -4.94
N TYR A 65 1.55 -5.83 -4.41
CA TYR A 65 0.77 -7.05 -4.66
C TYR A 65 -0.61 -6.99 -3.96
N ASN A 66 -1.50 -7.93 -4.26
CA ASN A 66 -2.88 -7.96 -3.79
C ASN A 66 -2.96 -8.11 -2.27
N GLU A 67 -1.97 -8.73 -1.63
CA GLU A 67 -1.86 -8.75 -0.17
C GLU A 67 -1.85 -7.33 0.43
N THR A 68 -1.27 -6.36 -0.29
CA THR A 68 -1.19 -4.95 0.11
C THR A 68 -2.32 -4.10 -0.48
N LEU A 69 -2.74 -4.35 -1.73
CA LEU A 69 -3.71 -3.49 -2.43
C LEU A 69 -5.17 -3.95 -2.31
N HIS A 70 -5.42 -5.25 -2.16
CA HIS A 70 -6.78 -5.80 -2.11
C HIS A 70 -7.28 -5.84 -0.65
N ILE A 71 -7.78 -4.69 -0.22
CA ILE A 71 -8.23 -4.42 1.14
C ILE A 71 -9.73 -4.66 1.33
N PRO A 72 -10.20 -4.82 2.60
CA PRO A 72 -11.63 -4.81 2.87
C PRO A 72 -12.24 -3.45 2.52
N LEU A 73 -13.43 -3.46 1.92
CA LEU A 73 -14.29 -2.28 1.75
C LEU A 73 -15.75 -2.68 1.94
N ILE A 74 -16.34 -2.31 3.07
CA ILE A 74 -17.71 -2.69 3.45
C ILE A 74 -18.55 -1.44 3.66
N PHE A 75 -19.64 -1.33 2.90
CA PHE A 75 -20.68 -0.33 3.12
C PHE A 75 -21.86 -0.97 3.86
N TYR A 76 -22.26 -0.36 4.98
CA TYR A 76 -23.38 -0.82 5.78
C TYR A 76 -24.33 0.33 6.13
N GLN A 77 -25.57 0.18 5.68
CA GLN A 77 -26.73 0.92 6.16
C GLN A 77 -28.00 0.16 5.74
N LYS A 78 -28.73 -0.35 6.73
CA LYS A 78 -29.94 -1.17 6.58
C LYS A 78 -31.03 -0.54 5.70
N GLN A 79 -31.20 0.78 5.71
CA GLN A 79 -32.20 1.49 4.91
C GLN A 79 -31.77 1.72 3.45
N LEU A 80 -30.45 1.83 3.20
CA LEU A 80 -29.91 2.07 1.86
C LEU A 80 -29.65 0.77 1.11
N PHE A 81 -29.27 -0.29 1.82
CA PHE A 81 -28.91 -1.57 1.25
C PHE A 81 -29.83 -2.66 1.80
N SER A 82 -30.75 -3.14 0.95
CA SER A 82 -31.85 -4.03 1.34
C SER A 82 -31.41 -5.45 1.71
N ARG A 83 -30.27 -5.92 1.19
CA ARG A 83 -29.71 -7.25 1.48
C ARG A 83 -28.19 -7.25 1.43
N PRO A 84 -27.52 -8.12 2.22
CA PRO A 84 -26.10 -8.38 2.05
C PRO A 84 -25.81 -8.88 0.64
N LYS A 85 -24.69 -8.45 0.08
CA LYS A 85 -24.16 -8.92 -1.20
C LYS A 85 -22.66 -8.69 -1.25
N ILE A 86 -21.98 -9.56 -2.00
CA ILE A 86 -20.58 -9.39 -2.37
C ILE A 86 -20.56 -8.88 -3.81
N ILE A 87 -19.74 -7.87 -4.07
CA ILE A 87 -19.53 -7.28 -5.40
C ILE A 87 -18.07 -7.50 -5.75
N HIS A 88 -17.82 -8.20 -6.87
CA HIS A 88 -16.47 -8.55 -7.32
C HIS A 88 -15.86 -7.55 -8.30
N HIS A 89 -16.60 -6.48 -8.63
CA HIS A 89 -16.08 -5.37 -9.45
C HIS A 89 -15.02 -4.58 -8.69
N LEU A 90 -14.11 -3.95 -9.43
CA LEU A 90 -13.06 -3.13 -8.83
C LEU A 90 -13.67 -1.91 -8.13
N ALA A 91 -13.23 -1.67 -6.91
CA ALA A 91 -13.52 -0.46 -6.15
C ALA A 91 -12.20 0.13 -5.64
N ARG A 92 -12.10 1.47 -5.62
CA ARG A 92 -10.88 2.18 -5.24
C ARG A 92 -11.16 3.09 -4.07
N HIS A 93 -10.14 3.40 -3.27
CA HIS A 93 -10.25 4.36 -2.18
C HIS A 93 -10.83 5.72 -2.61
N ILE A 94 -10.42 6.21 -3.77
CA ILE A 94 -10.89 7.50 -4.32
C ILE A 94 -12.39 7.52 -4.62
N ASP A 95 -13.03 6.35 -4.74
CA ASP A 95 -14.46 6.20 -5.01
C ASP A 95 -15.32 6.36 -3.74
N ILE A 96 -14.71 6.29 -2.54
CA ILE A 96 -15.43 6.41 -1.26
C ILE A 96 -16.10 7.79 -1.12
N VAL A 97 -15.33 8.86 -1.32
CA VAL A 97 -15.82 10.25 -1.20
C VAL A 97 -17.02 10.52 -2.13
N PRO A 98 -16.93 10.33 -3.47
CA PRO A 98 -18.06 10.56 -4.35
C PRO A 98 -19.24 9.64 -4.05
N THR A 99 -19.02 8.43 -3.55
CA THR A 99 -20.11 7.54 -3.08
C THR A 99 -20.85 8.13 -1.89
N VAL A 100 -20.12 8.67 -0.89
CA VAL A 100 -20.73 9.34 0.27
C VAL A 100 -21.52 10.57 -0.16
N LEU A 101 -20.97 11.39 -1.06
CA LEU A 101 -21.65 12.58 -1.58
C LEU A 101 -22.94 12.20 -2.33
N ASP A 102 -22.91 11.16 -3.16
CA ASP A 102 -24.09 10.66 -3.89
C ASP A 102 -25.17 10.16 -2.92
N VAL A 103 -24.80 9.38 -1.90
CA VAL A 103 -25.74 8.94 -0.84
C VAL A 103 -26.40 10.13 -0.12
N LEU A 104 -25.65 11.20 0.11
CA LEU A 104 -26.15 12.43 0.75
C LEU A 104 -26.86 13.38 -0.23
N SER A 105 -26.98 13.01 -1.51
CA SER A 105 -27.53 13.88 -2.57
C SER A 105 -26.78 15.22 -2.70
N ILE A 106 -25.47 15.20 -2.46
CA ILE A 106 -24.56 16.35 -2.61
C ILE A 106 -23.83 16.23 -3.95
N ASN A 107 -23.76 17.33 -4.70
CA ASN A 107 -23.03 17.38 -5.96
C ASN A 107 -21.53 17.12 -5.74
N THR A 108 -20.96 16.16 -6.46
CA THR A 108 -19.53 15.86 -6.41
C THR A 108 -18.73 16.99 -7.09
N PRO A 109 -17.74 17.60 -6.42
CA PRO A 109 -16.89 18.61 -7.03
C PRO A 109 -16.10 18.06 -8.23
N LYS A 110 -15.90 18.88 -9.27
CA LYS A 110 -15.22 18.47 -10.52
C LYS A 110 -13.77 17.98 -10.35
N HIS A 111 -13.11 18.35 -9.25
CA HIS A 111 -11.73 17.94 -8.98
C HIS A 111 -11.62 16.57 -8.28
N VAL A 112 -12.74 15.98 -7.84
CA VAL A 112 -12.75 14.62 -7.28
C VAL A 112 -12.60 13.63 -8.43
N GLN A 113 -11.55 12.81 -8.39
CA GLN A 113 -11.20 11.89 -9.48
C GLN A 113 -11.97 10.56 -9.43
N GLY A 114 -12.46 10.15 -8.25
CA GLY A 114 -13.23 8.92 -8.09
C GLY A 114 -14.62 9.01 -8.69
N VAL A 115 -15.29 7.87 -8.75
CA VAL A 115 -16.68 7.74 -9.20
C VAL A 115 -17.54 7.18 -8.08
N SER A 116 -18.82 7.58 -8.02
CA SER A 116 -19.73 6.99 -7.05
C SER A 116 -19.93 5.50 -7.33
N LEU A 117 -19.88 4.67 -6.29
CA LEU A 117 -20.18 3.25 -6.31
C LEU A 117 -21.69 2.97 -6.15
N VAL A 118 -22.55 3.98 -5.94
CA VAL A 118 -24.00 3.76 -5.82
C VAL A 118 -24.59 3.06 -7.06
N PRO A 119 -24.22 3.43 -8.32
CA PRO A 119 -24.67 2.70 -9.50
C PRO A 119 -24.18 1.25 -9.52
N LEU A 120 -22.92 1.00 -9.15
CA LEU A 120 -22.35 -0.35 -9.01
C LEU A 120 -23.17 -1.17 -8.00
N ILE A 121 -23.42 -0.60 -6.82
CA ILE A 121 -24.22 -1.23 -5.77
C ILE A 121 -25.61 -1.57 -6.31
N LYS A 122 -26.30 -0.64 -6.98
CA LYS A 122 -27.67 -0.88 -7.45
C LYS A 122 -27.77 -1.88 -8.61
N ASN A 123 -26.84 -1.82 -9.58
CA ASN A 123 -26.87 -2.66 -10.77
C ASN A 123 -25.46 -3.04 -11.25
N PRO A 124 -24.83 -4.06 -10.63
CA PRO A 124 -23.47 -4.48 -10.99
C PRO A 124 -23.31 -4.86 -12.47
N GLN A 125 -24.35 -5.44 -13.08
CA GLN A 125 -24.30 -5.91 -14.47
C GLN A 125 -24.15 -4.80 -15.51
N LYS A 126 -24.44 -3.54 -15.15
CA LYS A 126 -24.24 -2.37 -16.01
C LYS A 126 -23.00 -1.57 -15.64
N TRP A 127 -22.22 -2.02 -14.67
CA TRP A 127 -21.02 -1.32 -14.25
C TRP A 127 -19.94 -1.42 -15.33
N LYS A 128 -19.30 -0.28 -15.59
CA LYS A 128 -18.10 -0.23 -16.41
C LYS A 128 -16.91 -0.05 -15.48
N GLU A 129 -15.99 -1.00 -15.52
CA GLU A 129 -14.78 -0.92 -14.71
C GLU A 129 -14.00 0.35 -14.99
N GLN A 130 -13.44 0.90 -13.92
CA GLN A 130 -12.53 2.03 -13.96
C GLN A 130 -11.10 1.52 -13.84
N ASP A 131 -10.17 2.16 -14.54
CA ASP A 131 -8.75 1.85 -14.35
C ASP A 131 -8.30 2.30 -12.94
N SER A 132 -7.45 1.54 -12.27
CA SER A 132 -6.90 1.89 -10.95
C SER A 132 -5.40 2.07 -11.00
N TYR A 133 -4.93 3.28 -10.74
CA TYR A 133 -3.51 3.57 -10.54
C TYR A 133 -3.08 3.20 -9.12
N PHE A 134 -1.84 2.73 -8.98
CA PHE A 134 -1.18 2.52 -7.69
C PHE A 134 0.31 2.83 -7.80
N GLU A 135 0.93 3.12 -6.66
CA GLU A 135 2.37 3.34 -6.55
C GLU A 135 2.87 2.91 -5.17
N SER A 136 4.15 2.58 -5.10
CA SER A 136 4.90 2.49 -3.86
C SER A 136 6.16 3.34 -3.95
N MET A 137 6.21 4.36 -3.11
CA MET A 137 7.33 5.30 -3.04
C MET A 137 8.36 4.95 -1.96
N THR A 138 8.06 4.00 -1.06
CA THR A 138 8.99 3.60 0.01
C THR A 138 10.32 3.10 -0.54
N PRO A 139 10.39 2.22 -1.56
CA PRO A 139 11.66 1.75 -2.11
C PRO A 139 12.56 2.90 -2.57
N THR A 140 11.99 3.88 -3.25
CA THR A 140 12.75 5.03 -3.76
C THR A 140 13.12 6.02 -2.68
N LEU A 141 12.17 6.45 -1.84
CA LEU A 141 12.38 7.52 -0.86
C LEU A 141 13.27 7.11 0.31
N THR A 142 13.25 5.84 0.69
CA THR A 142 13.97 5.37 1.90
C THR A 142 15.21 4.54 1.59
N ARG A 143 15.24 3.89 0.42
CA ARG A 143 16.29 2.91 0.07
C ARG A 143 17.00 3.22 -1.25
N ASN A 144 16.52 4.22 -2.01
CA ASN A 144 17.06 4.60 -3.31
C ASN A 144 17.01 3.46 -4.34
N TRP A 145 15.95 2.64 -4.27
CA TRP A 145 15.65 1.57 -5.22
C TRP A 145 14.70 2.06 -6.32
N ALA A 146 14.52 1.24 -7.35
CA ALA A 146 13.63 1.56 -8.46
C ALA A 146 12.21 1.88 -7.97
N PRO A 147 11.57 2.96 -8.48
CA PRO A 147 10.21 3.32 -8.13
C PRO A 147 9.24 2.28 -8.69
N LEU A 148 8.21 1.98 -7.91
CA LEU A 148 7.14 1.08 -8.31
C LEU A 148 5.88 1.90 -8.56
N ASP A 149 5.38 1.87 -9.78
CA ASP A 149 4.04 2.33 -10.12
C ASP A 149 3.33 1.32 -11.02
N GLY A 150 2.03 1.45 -11.18
CA GLY A 150 1.27 0.49 -11.95
C GLY A 150 -0.18 0.83 -12.15
N ILE A 151 -0.85 -0.03 -12.91
CA ILE A 151 -2.26 0.12 -13.26
C ILE A 151 -2.98 -1.23 -13.26
N ILE A 152 -4.19 -1.26 -12.69
CA ILE A 152 -5.16 -2.34 -12.83
C ILE A 152 -6.20 -1.91 -13.86
N SER A 153 -6.39 -2.70 -14.89
CA SER A 153 -7.31 -2.43 -15.99
C SER A 153 -7.75 -3.74 -16.64
N GLU A 154 -9.04 -3.93 -16.86
CA GLU A 154 -9.58 -5.09 -17.59
C GLU A 154 -9.11 -6.44 -16.98
N ASN A 155 -9.12 -6.57 -15.65
CA ASN A 155 -8.62 -7.71 -14.88
C ASN A 155 -7.12 -8.02 -15.04
N TYR A 156 -6.36 -7.15 -15.71
CA TYR A 156 -4.90 -7.23 -15.72
C TYR A 156 -4.32 -6.21 -14.74
N LYS A 157 -3.24 -6.62 -14.08
CA LYS A 157 -2.41 -5.76 -13.25
C LYS A 157 -1.03 -5.68 -13.85
N TYR A 158 -0.61 -4.47 -14.20
CA TYR A 158 0.71 -4.16 -14.70
C TYR A 158 1.49 -3.39 -13.64
N ILE A 159 2.68 -3.88 -13.31
CA ILE A 159 3.62 -3.24 -12.40
C ILE A 159 4.83 -2.82 -13.24
N ASN A 160 5.06 -1.51 -13.27
CA ASN A 160 6.18 -0.91 -13.96
C ASN A 160 7.38 -0.83 -13.02
N LEU A 161 8.39 -1.63 -13.36
CA LEU A 161 9.67 -1.77 -12.69
C LEU A 161 10.72 -2.11 -13.77
N PRO A 162 12.03 -2.01 -13.47
CA PRO A 162 13.07 -2.48 -14.39
C PRO A 162 12.84 -3.93 -14.83
N LEU A 163 12.45 -4.80 -13.90
CA LEU A 163 11.87 -6.11 -14.19
C LEU A 163 10.35 -5.98 -14.14
N GLU A 164 9.75 -5.61 -15.26
CA GLU A 164 8.31 -5.42 -15.41
C GLU A 164 7.48 -6.68 -15.11
N GLU A 165 6.29 -6.49 -14.56
CA GLU A 165 5.39 -7.59 -14.19
C GLU A 165 3.98 -7.37 -14.76
N LEU A 166 3.36 -8.46 -15.19
CA LEU A 166 1.99 -8.47 -15.69
C LEU A 166 1.27 -9.71 -15.17
N TYR A 167 0.11 -9.52 -14.56
CA TYR A 167 -0.73 -10.59 -14.00
C TYR A 167 -2.15 -10.51 -14.52
N SER A 168 -2.77 -11.67 -14.74
CA SER A 168 -4.22 -11.79 -14.95
C SER A 168 -4.86 -12.09 -13.60
N LEU A 169 -5.53 -11.12 -13.00
CA LEU A 169 -6.10 -11.26 -11.64
C LEU A 169 -7.25 -12.27 -11.56
N GLU A 170 -7.87 -12.57 -12.71
CA GLU A 170 -8.92 -13.60 -12.80
C GLU A 170 -8.35 -15.02 -12.73
N LEU A 171 -7.16 -15.24 -13.31
CA LEU A 171 -6.51 -16.55 -13.38
C LEU A 171 -5.46 -16.76 -12.29
N ASP A 172 -4.89 -15.67 -11.78
CA ASP A 172 -3.76 -15.63 -10.87
C ASP A 172 -3.89 -14.46 -9.90
N PHE A 173 -4.79 -14.61 -8.92
CA PHE A 173 -5.02 -13.60 -7.90
C PHE A 173 -3.84 -13.42 -6.93
N GLN A 174 -2.99 -14.44 -6.79
CA GLN A 174 -1.79 -14.42 -5.93
C GLN A 174 -0.57 -13.82 -6.64
N GLU A 175 -0.68 -13.53 -7.94
CA GLU A 175 0.35 -12.85 -8.72
C GLU A 175 1.68 -13.63 -8.78
N GLU A 176 1.60 -14.95 -8.89
CA GLU A 176 2.79 -15.82 -8.91
C GLU A 176 3.39 -15.99 -10.32
N LYS A 177 2.59 -15.81 -11.38
CA LYS A 177 2.97 -16.11 -12.76
C LYS A 177 3.04 -14.85 -13.61
N ASN A 178 4.23 -14.25 -13.65
CA ASN A 178 4.49 -13.08 -14.48
C ASN A 178 4.36 -13.39 -15.99
N LEU A 179 3.44 -12.69 -16.66
CA LEU A 179 3.13 -12.81 -18.09
C LEU A 179 3.87 -11.79 -18.97
N ALA A 180 4.62 -10.85 -18.38
CA ALA A 180 5.14 -9.66 -19.09
C ALA A 180 6.04 -10.01 -20.28
N SER A 181 6.78 -11.12 -20.23
CA SER A 181 7.64 -11.58 -21.34
C SER A 181 6.84 -12.17 -22.51
N ARG A 182 5.67 -12.76 -22.23
CA ARG A 182 4.83 -13.45 -23.22
C ARG A 182 3.80 -12.51 -23.85
N GLU A 183 3.22 -11.62 -23.04
CA GLU A 183 2.10 -10.76 -23.42
C GLU A 183 2.53 -9.30 -23.68
N ARG A 184 3.56 -9.12 -24.52
CA ARG A 184 4.17 -7.80 -24.80
C ARG A 184 3.18 -6.75 -25.31
N LEU A 185 2.15 -7.16 -26.04
CA LEU A 185 1.12 -6.24 -26.55
C LEU A 185 0.24 -5.70 -25.41
N ILE A 186 -0.08 -6.54 -24.42
CA ILE A 186 -0.85 -6.13 -23.23
C ILE A 186 -0.02 -5.19 -22.37
N VAL A 187 1.24 -5.54 -22.12
CA VAL A 187 2.22 -4.67 -21.44
C VAL A 187 2.22 -3.29 -22.08
N LYS A 188 2.44 -3.21 -23.40
CA LYS A 188 2.50 -1.92 -24.10
C LYS A 188 1.21 -1.12 -23.94
N LYS A 189 0.04 -1.78 -24.12
CA LYS A 189 -1.27 -1.16 -23.95
C LYS A 189 -1.46 -0.58 -22.54
N LEU A 190 -1.09 -1.32 -21.50
CA LEU A 190 -1.25 -0.92 -20.11
C LEU A 190 -0.23 0.16 -19.71
N ASN A 191 1.01 0.06 -20.18
CA ASN A 191 2.01 1.10 -19.99
C ASN A 191 1.59 2.43 -20.64
N ASP A 192 1.04 2.38 -21.85
CA ASP A 192 0.49 3.57 -22.52
C ASP A 192 -0.70 4.18 -21.72
N LYS A 193 -1.52 3.34 -21.08
CA LYS A 193 -2.60 3.82 -20.17
C LYS A 193 -2.01 4.45 -18.90
N LEU A 194 -1.05 3.80 -18.26
CA LEU A 194 -0.36 4.30 -17.06
C LEU A 194 0.24 5.68 -17.30
N GLU A 195 0.97 5.86 -18.41
CA GLU A 195 1.58 7.15 -18.77
C GLU A 195 0.54 8.24 -19.05
N ARG A 196 -0.65 7.90 -19.58
CA ARG A 196 -1.75 8.86 -19.70
C ARG A 196 -2.29 9.29 -18.34
N VAL A 197 -2.47 8.35 -17.40
CA VAL A 197 -2.96 8.65 -16.05
C VAL A 197 -1.98 9.52 -15.26
N LYS A 198 -0.68 9.25 -15.39
CA LYS A 198 0.38 10.06 -14.75
C LYS A 198 0.37 11.51 -15.27
N LYS A 199 0.22 11.69 -16.58
CA LYS A 199 0.13 13.01 -17.21
C LYS A 199 -1.15 13.79 -16.86
N SER A 200 -2.27 13.11 -16.65
CA SER A 200 -3.52 13.78 -16.26
C SER A 200 -3.60 14.09 -14.76
N SER A 201 -2.81 13.39 -13.94
CA SER A 201 -2.79 13.55 -12.48
C SER A 201 -1.71 14.52 -11.99
N SER A 202 -0.72 14.86 -12.82
CA SER A 202 0.24 15.91 -12.50
C SER A 202 -0.43 17.29 -12.53
N ASN A 203 -0.59 17.90 -11.35
CA ASN A 203 -0.98 19.29 -11.23
C ASN A 203 0.29 20.16 -11.20
N PRO A 204 0.59 20.94 -12.25
CA PRO A 204 1.81 21.75 -12.33
C PRO A 204 1.92 22.78 -11.20
N GLU A 205 0.81 23.21 -10.60
CA GLU A 205 0.83 24.15 -9.47
C GLU A 205 1.23 23.49 -8.14
N LEU A 206 0.91 22.20 -7.95
CA LEU A 206 1.33 21.44 -6.76
C LEU A 206 2.80 21.03 -6.84
N GLU A 207 3.29 20.70 -8.04
CA GLU A 207 4.72 20.45 -8.26
C GLU A 207 5.58 21.70 -7.99
N LYS A 208 5.08 22.90 -8.31
CA LYS A 208 5.74 24.16 -7.95
C LYS A 208 5.75 24.42 -6.43
N LYS A 209 4.74 23.96 -5.68
CA LYS A 209 4.68 24.09 -4.21
C LYS A 209 5.55 23.08 -3.45
N LYS A 210 5.94 21.95 -4.05
CA LYS A 210 6.76 20.90 -3.41
C LYS A 210 8.24 21.26 -3.21
N ARG A 211 8.70 22.46 -3.61
CA ARG A 211 10.04 22.98 -3.29
C ARG A 211 9.98 24.05 -2.20
N VAL A 212 9.46 23.71 -1.03
CA VAL A 212 9.80 24.43 0.19
C VAL A 212 10.89 23.59 0.85
N THR A 213 12.15 24.02 0.71
CA THR A 213 13.23 23.50 1.55
C THR A 213 12.87 23.84 2.98
N GLU A 214 12.64 22.83 3.82
CA GLU A 214 12.41 23.08 5.24
C GLU A 214 13.61 23.79 5.85
N ASP A 215 13.32 24.77 6.71
CA ASP A 215 14.35 25.56 7.37
C ASP A 215 15.28 24.66 8.22
N PRO A 216 16.60 24.91 8.23
CA PRO A 216 17.56 24.10 8.98
C PRO A 216 17.29 23.97 10.49
N GLU A 217 16.53 24.89 11.08
CA GLU A 217 16.09 24.79 12.48
C GLU A 217 14.95 23.79 12.65
N THR A 218 13.99 23.77 11.73
CA THR A 218 12.90 22.78 11.68
C THR A 218 13.45 21.37 11.52
N MET A 219 14.41 21.18 10.61
CA MET A 219 15.08 19.89 10.43
C MET A 219 15.84 19.43 11.68
N ARG A 220 16.40 20.36 12.47
CA ARG A 220 17.02 20.03 13.76
C ARG A 220 16.00 19.61 14.81
N LYS A 221 14.84 20.29 14.88
CA LYS A 221 13.74 19.92 15.79
C LYS A 221 13.13 18.57 15.44
N LEU A 222 12.92 18.30 14.15
CA LEU A 222 12.44 17.00 13.68
C LEU A 222 13.42 15.87 14.00
N ARG A 223 14.73 16.12 13.88
CA ARG A 223 15.77 15.17 14.35
C ARG A 223 15.73 14.95 15.87
N SER A 224 15.58 16.01 16.67
CA SER A 224 15.52 15.87 18.14
C SER A 224 14.26 15.15 18.62
N LEU A 225 13.17 15.21 17.86
CA LEU A 225 11.91 14.53 18.14
C LEU A 225 11.87 13.10 17.58
N GLY A 226 12.94 12.64 16.91
CA GLY A 226 13.02 11.30 16.32
C GLY A 226 12.25 11.11 15.01
N TYR A 227 11.62 12.16 14.47
CA TYR A 227 10.93 12.11 13.17
C TYR A 227 11.91 12.03 11.97
N VAL A 228 13.19 12.33 12.21
CA VAL A 228 14.26 12.19 11.20
C VAL A 228 15.39 11.37 11.82
N SER A 229 15.33 10.05 11.64
CA SER A 229 16.44 9.14 11.89
C SER A 229 17.26 8.98 10.60
N GLY A 230 18.46 9.57 10.55
CA GLY A 230 19.40 9.29 9.47
C GLY A 230 20.20 10.49 8.95
N SER A 231 21.50 10.25 8.77
CA SER A 231 22.45 11.05 7.98
C SER A 231 21.88 11.48 6.62
N ALA A 232 22.38 12.60 6.07
CA ALA A 232 22.00 13.17 4.79
C ALA A 232 21.52 12.12 3.77
N GLN A 233 20.23 12.16 3.41
CA GLN A 233 19.69 11.33 2.34
C GLN A 233 20.57 11.54 1.10
N LYS A 234 21.22 10.47 0.61
CA LYS A 234 21.89 10.52 -0.68
C LYS A 234 20.88 11.06 -1.71
N PRO A 235 21.31 11.90 -2.67
CA PRO A 235 20.42 12.36 -3.71
C PRO A 235 19.81 11.15 -4.42
N LEU A 236 18.50 11.20 -4.67
CA LEU A 236 17.78 10.14 -5.35
C LEU A 236 18.47 9.81 -6.68
N LYS A 237 18.71 8.52 -6.93
CA LYS A 237 19.20 7.99 -8.20
C LYS A 237 18.25 8.48 -9.30
N LYS A 238 18.82 8.93 -10.42
CA LYS A 238 18.06 9.41 -11.59
C LYS A 238 17.73 8.29 -12.58
N THR A 239 18.48 7.20 -12.52
CA THR A 239 18.37 6.05 -13.42
C THR A 239 18.47 4.78 -12.60
N PHE A 240 17.59 3.83 -12.88
CA PHE A 240 17.51 2.54 -12.20
C PHE A 240 17.66 1.43 -13.22
N THR A 241 18.36 0.37 -12.83
CA THR A 241 18.56 -0.85 -13.64
C THR A 241 17.89 -2.03 -12.95
N GLU A 242 17.95 -3.23 -13.55
CA GLU A 242 17.46 -4.46 -12.91
C GLU A 242 18.11 -4.73 -11.54
N GLU A 243 19.34 -4.27 -11.32
CA GLU A 243 20.06 -4.39 -10.05
C GLU A 243 19.47 -3.51 -8.94
N ASP A 244 18.72 -2.48 -9.31
CA ASP A 244 18.00 -1.61 -8.37
C ASP A 244 16.54 -2.06 -8.16
N ASP A 245 16.12 -3.15 -8.80
CA ASP A 245 14.76 -3.67 -8.71
C ASP A 245 14.48 -4.24 -7.30
N PRO A 246 13.37 -3.84 -6.63
CA PRO A 246 13.03 -4.33 -5.31
C PRO A 246 13.00 -5.86 -5.20
N LYS A 247 12.68 -6.60 -6.28
CA LYS A 247 12.68 -8.07 -6.30
C LYS A 247 14.08 -8.67 -6.08
N ARG A 248 15.14 -7.98 -6.52
CA ARG A 248 16.52 -8.41 -6.27
C ARG A 248 17.02 -8.02 -4.88
N LEU A 249 16.37 -7.06 -4.24
CA LEU A 249 16.85 -6.40 -3.03
C LEU A 249 16.07 -6.80 -1.76
N ILE A 250 14.86 -7.35 -1.90
CA ILE A 250 14.02 -7.74 -0.76
C ILE A 250 14.71 -8.73 0.19
N GLY A 251 15.48 -9.69 -0.36
CA GLY A 251 16.24 -10.64 0.45
C GLY A 251 17.31 -9.97 1.33
N LEU A 252 17.99 -8.94 0.80
CA LEU A 252 18.97 -8.16 1.55
C LEU A 252 18.30 -7.29 2.62
N ASN A 253 17.12 -6.72 2.30
CA ASN A 253 16.32 -6.00 3.29
C ASN A 253 15.89 -6.91 4.44
N ASN A 254 15.38 -8.10 4.13
CA ASN A 254 15.00 -9.07 5.16
C ASN A 254 16.16 -9.48 6.05
N LEU A 255 17.36 -9.64 5.49
CA LEU A 255 18.57 -9.95 6.25
C LEU A 255 18.97 -8.77 7.17
N SER A 256 18.83 -7.54 6.68
CA SER A 256 19.05 -6.31 7.46
C SER A 256 18.04 -6.17 8.60
N ASP A 257 16.76 -6.48 8.37
CA ASP A 257 15.70 -6.43 9.39
C ASP A 257 15.91 -7.53 10.45
N GLU A 258 16.34 -8.72 10.04
CA GLU A 258 16.72 -9.79 10.96
C GLU A 258 17.91 -9.40 11.85
N ALA A 259 18.90 -8.71 11.30
CA ALA A 259 20.03 -8.22 12.09
C ALA A 259 19.57 -7.24 13.18
N THR A 260 18.64 -6.33 12.86
CA THR A 260 18.00 -5.46 13.86
C THR A 260 17.28 -6.27 14.94
N GLY A 261 16.53 -7.30 14.54
CA GLY A 261 15.87 -8.21 15.47
C GLY A 261 16.83 -8.98 16.39
N ASP A 262 17.98 -9.43 15.87
CA ASP A 262 19.02 -10.09 16.65
C ASP A 262 19.70 -9.14 17.64
N PHE A 263 19.98 -7.91 17.21
CA PHE A 263 20.50 -6.87 18.08
C PHE A 263 19.56 -6.57 19.26
N LEU A 264 18.26 -6.41 19.00
CA LEU A 264 17.25 -6.17 20.04
C LEU A 264 17.13 -7.35 21.04
N LYS A 265 17.53 -8.56 20.64
CA LYS A 265 17.58 -9.75 21.49
C LYS A 265 18.93 -9.91 22.23
N GLY A 266 19.88 -8.99 22.03
CA GLY A 266 21.21 -9.02 22.63
C GLY A 266 22.26 -9.83 21.85
N HIS A 267 21.94 -10.32 20.65
CA HIS A 267 22.85 -11.08 19.79
C HIS A 267 23.67 -10.15 18.86
N SER A 268 24.37 -9.17 19.43
CA SER A 268 25.01 -8.09 18.65
C SER A 268 26.06 -8.59 17.64
N GLN A 269 26.83 -9.64 17.97
CA GLN A 269 27.81 -10.19 17.03
C GLN A 269 27.15 -10.76 15.78
N LEU A 270 26.06 -11.52 15.94
CA LEU A 270 25.30 -12.09 14.83
C LEU A 270 24.67 -10.98 13.96
N ALA A 271 24.16 -9.91 14.60
CA ALA A 271 23.64 -8.75 13.89
C ALA A 271 24.71 -8.09 13.01
N VAL A 272 25.91 -7.86 13.56
CA VAL A 272 27.03 -7.27 12.81
C VAL A 272 27.47 -8.15 11.64
N GLU A 273 27.55 -9.46 11.83
CA GLU A 273 27.90 -10.43 10.77
C GLU A 273 26.89 -10.37 9.61
N LYS A 274 25.59 -10.33 9.91
CA LYS A 274 24.52 -10.20 8.90
C LYS A 274 24.62 -8.88 8.14
N LEU A 275 24.80 -7.75 8.84
CA LEU A 275 24.92 -6.44 8.19
C LEU A 275 26.16 -6.31 7.32
N LYS A 276 27.31 -6.86 7.78
CA LYS A 276 28.52 -6.94 6.95
C LYS A 276 28.28 -7.78 5.70
N ARG A 277 27.57 -8.90 5.82
CA ARG A 277 27.20 -9.72 4.67
C ARG A 277 26.34 -8.97 3.66
N VAL A 278 25.38 -8.17 4.11
CA VAL A 278 24.58 -7.30 3.23
C VAL A 278 25.48 -6.31 2.49
N ILE A 279 26.42 -5.67 3.20
CA ILE A 279 27.36 -4.72 2.63
C ILE A 279 28.30 -5.38 1.60
N ASP A 280 28.81 -6.57 1.89
CA ASP A 280 29.68 -7.31 0.97
C ASP A 280 28.95 -7.68 -0.33
N LEU A 281 27.66 -8.03 -0.24
CA LEU A 281 26.82 -8.35 -1.39
C LEU A 281 26.37 -7.10 -2.16
N ARG A 282 26.10 -5.99 -1.46
CA ARG A 282 25.59 -4.75 -2.04
C ARG A 282 26.18 -3.53 -1.32
N PRO A 283 27.41 -3.09 -1.71
CA PRO A 283 28.12 -2.02 -1.00
C PRO A 283 27.44 -0.65 -0.99
N ASP A 284 26.44 -0.41 -1.84
CA ASP A 284 25.63 0.81 -1.84
C ASP A 284 24.30 0.69 -1.06
N PHE A 285 24.08 -0.41 -0.33
CA PHE A 285 22.90 -0.65 0.49
C PHE A 285 22.92 0.21 1.78
N THR A 286 22.44 1.45 1.69
CA THR A 286 22.60 2.48 2.73
C THR A 286 22.03 2.08 4.08
N LEU A 287 20.93 1.34 4.10
CA LEU A 287 20.25 0.94 5.34
C LEU A 287 21.15 0.07 6.23
N ALA A 288 21.99 -0.80 5.64
CA ALA A 288 22.88 -1.67 6.40
C ALA A 288 23.97 -0.87 7.16
N TYR A 289 24.49 0.19 6.53
CA TYR A 289 25.43 1.10 7.19
C TYR A 289 24.79 1.89 8.31
N SER A 290 23.55 2.37 8.11
CA SER A 290 22.80 3.05 9.16
C SER A 290 22.58 2.13 10.35
N ASN A 291 22.19 0.87 10.11
CA ASN A 291 21.96 -0.11 11.18
C ASN A 291 23.25 -0.54 11.91
N LEU A 292 24.42 -0.49 11.27
CA LEU A 292 25.71 -0.74 11.93
C LEU A 292 26.18 0.41 12.82
N ALA A 293 25.66 1.63 12.60
CA ALA A 293 26.08 2.82 13.34
C ALA A 293 25.34 2.98 14.68
N PHE A 294 24.26 2.23 14.90
CA PHE A 294 23.52 2.11 16.16
C PHE A 294 24.01 0.91 16.97
#